data_AF-A0A382LZU1-F1
#
_entry.id   AF-A0A382LZU1-F1
#
_cell.length_a   1.000
_cell.length_b   1.000
_cell.length_c   1.000
_cell.angle_alpha   90.00
_cell.angle_beta   90.00
_cell.angle_gamma   90.00
#
_symmetry.space_group_name_H-M   'P 1'
#
loop_
_entity.id
_entity.type
_entity.pdbx_description
1 polymer ?
#
loop_
_entity_poly.entity_id
_entity_poly.type
_entity_poly.pdbx_seq_one_letter_code
_entity_poly.pdbx_strand_id
1 'polypeptide(L)' 'MQIIRGDSYQSWIYSNRSDLVVVDPWLTDKQVFPGLNWLLYREANEEPHILKHNLISQVNHIIITAHFLDHLDLPS' A
#
# COMPACT_ATOMS: atom_id res chain seq x y z
N MET A 1 4.28 14.40 -14.16
CA MET A 1 4.62 13.91 -12.81
C MET A 1 3.42 14.13 -11.91
N GLN A 2 2.91 13.06 -11.30
CA GLN A 2 1.81 13.09 -10.35
C GLN A 2 2.19 12.24 -9.12
N ILE A 3 1.78 12.69 -7.95
CA ILE A 3 1.88 11.94 -6.70
C ILE A 3 0.46 11.69 -6.23
N ILE A 4 0.13 10.43 -6.00
CA ILE A 4 -1.21 9.97 -5.66
C ILE A 4 -1.09 9.20 -4.35
N ARG A 5 -2.00 9.47 -3.41
CA ARG A 5 -2.10 8.67 -2.19
C ARG A 5 -2.60 7.27 -2.57
N GLY A 6 -1.84 6.25 -2.21
CA GLY A 6 -2.10 4.86 -2.60
C GLY A 6 -3.19 4.20 -1.76
N ASP A 7 -3.29 4.55 -0.49
CA ASP A 7 -4.31 4.06 0.45
C ASP A 7 -4.46 4.99 1.66
N SER A 8 -5.21 4.54 2.66
CA SER A 8 -5.49 5.32 3.85
C SER A 8 -4.34 5.32 4.86
N TYR A 9 -3.20 4.69 4.59
CA TYR A 9 -2.10 4.50 5.53
C TYR A 9 -0.73 4.92 4.98
N GLN A 10 0.08 4.01 4.41
CA GLN A 10 1.47 4.24 4.03
C GLN A 10 1.71 4.30 2.52
N SER A 11 0.78 3.79 1.69
CA SER A 11 1.07 3.65 0.27
C SER A 11 1.09 4.99 -0.45
N TRP A 12 2.06 5.14 -1.36
CA TRP A 12 2.11 6.24 -2.32
C TRP A 12 2.32 5.71 -3.73
N ILE A 13 1.79 6.44 -4.71
CA ILE A 13 1.98 6.14 -6.12
C ILE A 13 2.60 7.37 -6.78
N TYR A 14 3.71 7.15 -7.48
CA TYR A 14 4.34 8.15 -8.33
C TYR A 14 4.12 7.77 -9.78
N SER A 15 3.54 8.69 -10.55
CA SER A 15 3.33 8.51 -11.99
C SER A 15 4.12 9.54 -12.79
N ASN A 16 4.90 9.07 -13.75
CA ASN A 16 5.60 9.91 -14.70
C ASN A 16 5.76 9.22 -16.06
N ARG A 17 5.09 9.75 -17.09
CA ARG A 17 5.07 9.17 -18.45
C ARG A 17 4.54 7.74 -18.40
N SER A 18 5.35 6.76 -18.81
CA SER A 18 5.01 5.34 -18.78
C SER A 18 5.31 4.68 -17.43
N ASP A 19 5.99 5.39 -16.52
CA ASP A 19 6.41 4.81 -15.25
C ASP A 19 5.34 5.01 -14.19
N LEU A 20 4.93 3.91 -13.58
CA LEU A 20 4.12 3.85 -12.38
C LEU A 20 4.92 3.15 -11.29
N VAL A 21 5.32 3.92 -10.28
CA VAL A 21 6.05 3.44 -9.11
C VAL A 21 5.10 3.39 -7.93
N VAL A 22 5.05 2.25 -7.26
CA VAL A 22 4.29 2.10 -6.02
C VAL A 22 5.27 2.01 -4.85
N VAL A 23 5.06 2.84 -3.84
CA VAL A 23 5.85 2.88 -2.62
C VAL A 23 5.01 2.29 -1.50
N ASP A 24 5.58 1.32 -0.80
CA ASP A 24 5.00 0.69 0.39
C ASP A 24 3.54 0.21 0.22
N PRO A 25 3.25 -0.66 -0.77
CA PRO A 25 1.89 -1.12 -1.06
C PRO A 25 1.30 -1.95 0.10
N TRP A 26 0.42 -1.35 0.87
CA TRP A 26 -0.37 -2.02 1.90
C TRP A 26 -1.72 -2.48 1.31
N LEU A 27 -1.79 -3.78 0.98
CA LEU A 27 -2.93 -4.39 0.27
C LEU A 27 -3.77 -5.33 1.14
N THR A 28 -3.56 -5.31 2.45
CA THR A 28 -4.31 -6.12 3.42
C THR A 28 -5.47 -5.33 4.02
N ASP A 29 -6.51 -6.02 4.51
CA ASP A 29 -7.69 -5.38 5.09
C ASP A 29 -7.44 -4.69 6.45
N LYS A 30 -6.33 -5.01 7.13
CA LYS A 30 -6.00 -4.45 8.45
C LYS A 30 -4.53 -4.61 8.81
N GLN A 31 -4.09 -3.78 9.75
CA GLN A 31 -2.78 -3.83 10.38
C GLN A 31 -3.02 -4.08 11.87
N VAL A 32 -2.40 -5.14 12.39
CA VAL A 32 -2.53 -5.52 13.80
C VAL A 32 -1.17 -5.88 14.40
N PHE A 33 -0.98 -5.58 15.69
CA PHE A 33 0.17 -6.11 16.41
C PHE A 33 -0.10 -7.57 16.83
N PRO A 34 0.70 -8.56 16.40
CA PRO A 34 0.44 -9.97 16.70
C PRO A 34 0.32 -10.24 18.20
N GLY A 35 -0.77 -10.88 18.62
CA GLY A 35 -1.03 -11.24 20.02
C GLY A 35 -1.40 -10.07 20.95
N LEU A 36 -1.27 -8.82 20.50
CA LEU A 36 -1.57 -7.61 21.27
C LEU A 36 -2.32 -6.58 20.43
N ASN A 37 -3.42 -7.00 19.78
CA ASN A 37 -4.18 -6.15 18.86
C ASN A 37 -4.63 -4.80 19.47
N TRP A 38 -4.76 -4.70 20.80
CA TRP A 38 -5.10 -3.43 21.47
C TRP A 38 -3.99 -2.37 21.35
N LEU A 39 -2.74 -2.78 21.12
CA LEU A 39 -1.59 -1.89 21.00
C LEU A 39 -1.55 -1.20 19.64
N LEU A 40 -1.93 -1.91 18.58
CA LEU A 40 -2.08 -1.39 17.24
C LEU A 40 -3.15 -2.18 16.52
N TYR A 41 -4.21 -1.48 16.13
CA TYR A 41 -5.27 -1.98 15.26
C TYR A 41 -5.65 -0.87 14.30
N ARG A 42 -5.55 -1.14 12.99
CA ARG A 42 -6.01 -0.24 11.95
C ARG A 42 -6.72 -1.05 10.88
N GLU A 43 -7.94 -0.67 10.55
CA GLU A 43 -8.70 -1.25 9.44
C GLU A 43 -8.45 -0.44 8.17
N ALA A 44 -8.42 -1.11 7.03
CA ALA A 44 -8.38 -0.48 5.72
C ALA A 44 -9.77 0.10 5.42
N ASN A 45 -9.88 1.42 5.48
CA ASN A 45 -11.17 2.11 5.28
C ASN A 45 -11.46 2.46 3.82
N GLU A 46 -10.51 2.20 2.92
CA GLU A 46 -10.64 2.44 1.49
C GLU A 46 -9.88 1.38 0.70
N GLU A 47 -10.43 1.01 -0.45
CA GLU A 47 -9.74 0.14 -1.40
C GLU A 47 -8.49 0.85 -1.93
N PRO A 48 -7.31 0.20 -1.92
CA PRO A 48 -6.08 0.77 -2.46
C PRO A 48 -6.27 1.27 -3.90
N HIS A 49 -5.71 2.44 -4.20
CA HIS A 49 -5.88 3.14 -5.47
C HIS A 49 -5.48 2.27 -6.68
N ILE A 50 -4.45 1.43 -6.53
CA ILE A 50 -4.01 0.52 -7.60
C ILE A 50 -5.02 -0.58 -7.92
N LEU A 51 -5.79 -1.04 -6.92
CA LEU A 51 -6.82 -2.07 -7.11
C LEU A 51 -8.07 -1.45 -7.70
N LYS A 52 -8.53 -0.35 -7.08
CA LYS A 52 -9.72 0.41 -7.51
C LYS A 52 -9.68 0.81 -9.00
N HIS A 53 -8.49 1.08 -9.54
CA HIS A 53 -8.30 1.50 -10.93
C HIS A 53 -7.66 0.43 -11.83
N ASN A 54 -7.53 -0.81 -11.37
CA ASN A 54 -6.95 -1.93 -12.12
C ASN A 54 -5.55 -1.63 -12.70
N LEU A 55 -4.68 -1.02 -11.90
CA LEU A 55 -3.36 -0.54 -12.34
C LEU A 55 -2.22 -1.53 -12.07
N ILE A 56 -2.47 -2.70 -11.48
CA ILE A 56 -1.42 -3.67 -11.10
C ILE A 56 -0.48 -3.97 -12.28
N SER A 57 -1.03 -4.24 -13.47
CA SER A 57 -0.25 -4.59 -14.66
C SER A 57 0.57 -3.42 -15.24
N GLN A 58 0.31 -2.19 -14.77
CA GLN A 58 1.01 -0.98 -15.18
C GLN A 58 2.13 -0.61 -14.20
N VAL A 59 2.21 -1.26 -13.03
CA VAL A 59 3.27 -1.01 -12.05
C VAL A 59 4.60 -1.49 -12.61
N ASN A 60 5.53 -0.56 -12.81
CA ASN A 60 6.87 -0.86 -13.33
C ASN A 60 7.87 -1.10 -12.20
N HIS A 61 7.66 -0.44 -11.06
CA HIS A 61 8.58 -0.47 -9.93
C HIS A 61 7.85 -0.49 -8.61
N ILE A 62 8.42 -1.19 -7.64
CA ILE A 62 7.98 -1.19 -6.25
C ILE A 62 9.15 -0.70 -5.39
N ILE A 63 8.88 0.23 -4.48
CA ILE A 63 9.82 0.67 -3.45
C ILE A 63 9.26 0.22 -2.10
N ILE A 64 10.08 -0.46 -1.32
CA ILE A 64 9.77 -0.86 0.06
C ILE A 64 10.76 -0.13 0.95
N THR A 65 10.27 0.75 1.83
CA THR A 65 11.13 1.60 2.67
C THR A 65 11.51 0.92 4.00
N ALA A 66 10.69 -0.03 4.47
CA ALA A 66 10.96 -0.79 5.69
C ALA A 66 10.34 -2.21 5.65
N HIS A 67 10.79 -3.08 6.54
CA HIS A 67 10.32 -4.47 6.66
C HIS A 67 9.12 -4.63 7.62
N PHE A 68 8.26 -3.61 7.71
CA PHE A 68 7.07 -3.64 8.57
C PHE A 68 5.82 -4.01 7.76
N LEU A 69 4.86 -4.66 8.41
CA LEU A 69 3.64 -5.17 7.77
C LEU A 69 2.79 -4.07 7.10
N ASP A 70 2.87 -2.83 7.60
CA ASP A 70 2.19 -1.69 6.99
C ASP A 70 2.87 -1.15 5.72
N HIS A 71 4.01 -1.71 5.32
CA HIS A 71 4.76 -1.30 4.12
C HIS A 71 4.71 -2.34 3.00
N LEU A 72 4.71 -3.63 3.35
CA LEU A 72 4.35 -4.71 2.44
C LEU A 72 4.02 -5.94 3.28
N ASP A 73 2.83 -6.48 3.11
CA ASP A 73 2.42 -7.72 3.77
C ASP A 73 1.67 -8.63 2.81
N LEU A 74 1.76 -9.92 3.06
CA LEU A 74 0.94 -10.92 2.37
C LEU A 74 -0.36 -11.08 3.15
N PRO A 75 -1.51 -11.21 2.46
CA PRO A 75 -2.75 -11.55 3.14
C PRO A 75 -2.57 -12.90 3.87
N SER A 76 -2.78 -12.88 5.19
CA SER A 76 -2.70 -14.02 6.11
C SER A 76 -3.92 -14.93 6.02
#